data_AF-A0A2D8QUE0-F1
#
_entry.id   AF-A0A2D8QUE0-F1
#
_cell.length_a   1.000
_cell.length_b   1.000
_cell.length_c   1.000
_cell.angle_alpha   90.00
_cell.angle_beta   90.00
_cell.angle_gamma   90.00
#
_symmetry.space_group_name_H-M   'P 1'
#
loop_
_entity.id
_entity.type
_entity.pdbx_description
1 polymer ?
#
loop_
_entity_poly.entity_id
_entity_poly.type
_entity_poly.pdbx_seq_one_letter_code
_entity_poly.pdbx_strand_id
1 'polypeptide(L)'
;MYKLQLLKITFFLSYFITAPLVFGDGPVGDHVNDLKGHLNEYGGEIEWLTKEIRKIVDRYDNLGPSGVNSDEIIDRWETVKVHSAIESTHVPLYASVWQSLFSIKTGIDQQLPISEVNAALRELEIKLWQSLGAVKLAARYQDEGLLETVQTRSAVTPRAILTEINQQLDRVLAKLAERLPDQALEILQETYAYSFEAVEDEIKEKNPSLARELEVDFKIRLPEIISSDEGSRQAEMLFQTTKSKIDEARRLIKHAGEPQ
;
A
#
# COMPACT_ATOMS: atom_id res chain seq x y z
N MET A 1 31.43 61.25 -9.95
CA MET A 1 31.17 60.31 -8.84
C MET A 1 29.70 59.93 -8.82
N TYR A 2 29.34 58.75 -9.32
CA TYR A 2 28.01 58.15 -9.10
C TYR A 2 28.25 56.75 -8.53
N LYS A 3 27.77 56.50 -7.30
CA LYS A 3 27.81 55.20 -6.63
C LYS A 3 26.66 54.34 -7.17
N LEU A 4 26.99 53.24 -7.84
CA LEU A 4 26.04 52.20 -8.21
C LEU A 4 25.77 51.33 -6.96
N GLN A 5 24.58 51.41 -6.38
CA GLN A 5 24.14 50.46 -5.36
C GLN A 5 23.58 49.22 -6.06
N LEU A 6 24.28 48.10 -5.94
CA LEU A 6 23.77 46.78 -6.35
C LEU A 6 22.63 46.39 -5.40
N LEU A 7 21.41 46.35 -5.92
CA LEU A 7 20.26 45.74 -5.26
C LEU A 7 20.44 44.21 -5.31
N LYS A 8 20.81 43.59 -4.19
CA LYS A 8 20.79 42.14 -4.04
C LYS A 8 19.34 41.70 -3.82
N ILE A 9 18.68 41.23 -4.88
CA ILE A 9 17.40 40.54 -4.77
C ILE A 9 17.72 39.09 -4.36
N THR A 10 17.45 38.75 -3.10
CA THR A 10 17.51 37.37 -2.63
C THR A 10 16.18 36.71 -2.95
N PHE A 11 16.17 35.80 -3.93
CA PHE A 11 15.03 34.91 -4.17
C PHE A 11 14.98 33.86 -3.06
N PHE A 12 14.01 33.96 -2.16
CA PHE A 12 13.63 32.84 -1.31
C PHE A 12 12.77 31.89 -2.16
N LEU A 13 13.34 30.76 -2.56
CA LEU A 13 12.61 29.71 -3.25
C LEU A 13 11.87 28.89 -2.19
N SER A 14 10.62 29.25 -1.91
CA SER A 14 9.71 28.44 -1.09
C SER A 14 9.31 27.20 -1.87
N TYR A 15 9.89 26.05 -1.51
CA TYR A 15 9.48 24.74 -2.03
C TYR A 15 8.12 24.39 -1.39
N PHE A 16 7.04 24.53 -2.14
CA PHE A 16 5.76 23.92 -1.78
C PHE A 16 5.90 22.42 -2.02
N ILE A 17 6.02 21.64 -0.95
CA ILE A 17 5.89 20.18 -1.02
C ILE A 17 4.39 19.91 -1.15
N THR A 18 3.89 19.82 -2.38
CA THR A 18 2.58 19.23 -2.64
C THR A 18 2.73 17.72 -2.53
N ALA A 19 2.39 17.14 -1.37
CA ALA A 19 2.25 15.70 -1.26
C ALA A 19 1.08 15.25 -2.15
N PRO A 20 1.22 14.19 -2.95
CA PRO A 20 0.10 13.65 -3.70
C PRO A 20 -0.96 13.05 -2.73
N LEU A 21 -2.24 13.27 -3.06
CA LEU A 21 -3.41 12.88 -2.26
C LEU A 21 -3.65 11.37 -2.34
N VAL A 22 -3.46 10.65 -1.22
CA VAL A 22 -3.71 9.21 -1.04
C VAL A 22 -5.16 8.94 -0.69
N PHE A 23 -5.77 8.03 -1.43
CA PHE A 23 -7.17 7.62 -1.29
C PHE A 23 -7.20 6.13 -1.01
N GLY A 24 -7.60 5.76 0.20
CA GLY A 24 -7.87 4.37 0.54
C GLY A 24 -9.31 3.93 0.21
N ASP A 25 -9.61 2.64 0.09
CA ASP A 25 -10.95 2.06 0.33
C ASP A 25 -10.78 0.57 0.72
N GLY A 26 -11.07 0.07 1.93
CA GLY A 26 -12.37 0.14 2.60
C GLY A 26 -12.75 1.49 3.14
N PRO A 27 -14.07 1.71 3.36
CA PRO A 27 -14.68 3.03 3.51
C PRO A 27 -13.72 3.91 4.27
N VAL A 28 -13.14 4.93 3.61
CA VAL A 28 -12.41 6.01 4.28
C VAL A 28 -13.39 6.58 5.29
N GLY A 29 -13.41 5.95 6.46
CA GLY A 29 -14.46 6.18 7.41
C GLY A 29 -14.24 7.58 7.95
N ASP A 30 -15.25 8.10 8.62
CA ASP A 30 -15.13 9.36 9.38
C ASP A 30 -13.83 9.39 10.22
N HIS A 31 -13.32 8.22 10.62
CA HIS A 31 -12.05 8.08 11.34
C HIS A 31 -10.80 8.60 10.62
N VAL A 32 -10.68 8.53 9.29
CA VAL A 32 -9.51 9.08 8.56
C VAL A 32 -9.60 10.60 8.45
N ASN A 33 -10.83 11.14 8.40
CA ASN A 33 -11.06 12.58 8.42
C ASN A 33 -11.08 13.17 9.85
N ASP A 34 -11.08 12.32 10.89
CA ASP A 34 -10.87 12.65 12.30
C ASP A 34 -9.78 11.76 12.93
N LEU A 35 -8.54 11.86 12.43
CA LEU A 35 -7.44 11.02 12.92
C LEU A 35 -7.24 11.20 14.43
N LYS A 36 -7.40 12.43 14.93
CA LYS A 36 -7.19 12.79 16.33
C LYS A 36 -8.21 12.11 17.25
N GLY A 37 -9.48 12.07 16.86
CA GLY A 37 -10.54 11.38 17.60
C GLY A 37 -10.31 9.87 17.74
N HIS A 38 -9.60 9.28 16.79
CA HIS A 38 -9.42 7.83 16.68
C HIS A 38 -8.03 7.29 17.09
N LEU A 39 -7.09 8.14 17.54
CA LEU A 39 -5.74 7.72 17.93
C LEU A 39 -5.71 6.61 19.00
N ASN A 40 -6.65 6.62 19.94
CA ASN A 40 -6.75 5.58 20.97
C ASN A 40 -7.25 4.25 20.40
N GLU A 41 -8.20 4.29 19.46
CA GLU A 41 -8.68 3.11 18.74
C GLU A 41 -7.52 2.47 17.97
N TYR A 42 -6.77 3.26 17.19
CA TYR A 42 -5.62 2.78 16.44
C TYR A 42 -4.53 2.16 17.32
N GLY A 43 -4.24 2.76 18.47
CA GLY A 43 -3.31 2.18 19.43
C GLY A 43 -3.79 0.82 19.95
N GLY A 44 -5.06 0.71 20.32
CA GLY A 44 -5.66 -0.54 20.78
C GLY A 44 -5.73 -1.62 19.69
N GLU A 45 -6.01 -1.22 18.45
CA GLU A 45 -6.01 -2.11 17.29
C GLU A 45 -4.62 -2.68 16.99
N ILE A 46 -3.56 -1.87 17.09
CA ILE A 46 -2.17 -2.35 16.95
C ILE A 46 -1.84 -3.37 18.04
N GLU A 47 -2.16 -3.07 19.31
CA GLU A 47 -1.92 -4.00 20.41
C GLU A 47 -2.68 -5.32 20.22
N TRP A 48 -3.95 -5.24 19.80
CA TRP A 48 -4.77 -6.41 19.51
C TRP A 48 -4.22 -7.22 18.34
N LEU A 49 -3.87 -6.57 17.23
CA LEU A 49 -3.34 -7.21 16.03
C LEU A 49 -2.03 -7.95 16.33
N THR A 50 -1.09 -7.28 17.01
CA THR A 50 0.16 -7.91 17.45
C THR A 50 -0.10 -9.14 18.30
N LYS A 51 -1.07 -9.08 19.23
CA LYS A 51 -1.43 -10.22 20.08
C LYS A 51 -2.05 -11.37 19.28
N GLU A 52 -2.94 -11.10 18.34
CA GLU A 52 -3.56 -12.15 17.52
C GLU A 52 -2.55 -12.82 16.59
N ILE A 53 -1.66 -12.05 15.94
CA ILE A 53 -0.61 -12.61 15.08
C ILE A 53 0.39 -13.42 15.91
N ARG A 54 0.75 -12.96 17.12
CA ARG A 54 1.59 -13.74 18.04
C ARG A 54 0.98 -15.10 18.37
N LYS A 55 -0.34 -15.18 18.60
CA LYS A 55 -1.02 -16.47 18.81
C LYS A 55 -0.91 -17.41 17.61
N ILE A 56 -0.89 -16.87 16.39
CA ILE A 56 -0.70 -17.66 15.16
C ILE A 56 0.74 -18.22 15.14
N VAL A 57 1.73 -17.38 15.41
CA VAL A 57 3.14 -17.78 15.49
C VAL A 57 3.38 -18.79 16.61
N ASP A 58 2.78 -18.61 17.78
CA ASP A 58 2.87 -19.56 18.90
C ASP A 58 2.23 -20.91 18.55
N ARG A 59 1.10 -20.92 17.81
CA ARG A 59 0.51 -22.17 17.30
C ARG A 59 1.44 -22.86 16.31
N TYR A 60 2.10 -22.10 15.44
CA TYR A 60 3.07 -22.64 14.48
C TYR A 60 4.25 -23.32 15.19
N ASP A 61 4.79 -22.70 16.26
CA ASP A 61 5.86 -23.28 17.06
C ASP A 61 5.45 -24.62 17.71
N ASN A 62 4.21 -24.69 18.21
CA ASN A 62 3.74 -25.86 18.96
C ASN A 62 3.20 -27.00 18.07
N LEU A 63 2.56 -26.67 16.95
CA LEU A 63 1.81 -27.61 16.12
C LEU A 63 2.41 -27.81 14.73
N GLY A 64 3.42 -27.03 14.37
CA GLY A 64 3.98 -27.00 13.02
C GLY A 64 3.02 -26.38 11.99
N PRO A 65 3.39 -26.41 10.70
CA PRO A 65 2.67 -25.73 9.62
C PRO A 65 1.26 -26.28 9.39
N SER A 66 1.00 -27.56 9.67
CA SER A 66 -0.32 -28.18 9.49
C SER A 66 -1.35 -27.75 10.55
N GLY A 67 -0.90 -27.14 11.66
CA GLY A 67 -1.76 -26.64 12.73
C GLY A 67 -2.16 -25.18 12.59
N VAL A 68 -1.75 -24.50 11.51
CA VAL A 68 -1.94 -23.07 11.32
C VAL A 68 -2.41 -22.77 9.90
N ASN A 69 -3.41 -21.90 9.77
CA ASN A 69 -3.70 -21.22 8.51
C ASN A 69 -3.00 -19.86 8.53
N SER A 70 -1.94 -19.71 7.72
CA SER A 70 -1.15 -18.46 7.68
C SER A 70 -1.93 -17.29 7.06
N ASP A 71 -2.99 -17.57 6.27
CA ASP A 71 -3.86 -16.52 5.70
C ASP A 71 -4.59 -15.73 6.80
N GLU A 72 -4.77 -16.31 8.00
CA GLU A 72 -5.34 -15.61 9.15
C GLU A 72 -4.55 -14.34 9.53
N ILE A 73 -3.25 -14.25 9.19
CA ILE A 73 -2.45 -13.04 9.43
C ILE A 73 -3.00 -11.86 8.63
N ILE A 74 -3.34 -12.10 7.37
CA ILE A 74 -3.87 -11.08 6.46
C ILE A 74 -5.30 -10.74 6.84
N ASP A 75 -6.12 -11.75 7.14
CA ASP A 75 -7.50 -11.54 7.59
C ASP A 75 -7.54 -10.65 8.86
N ARG A 76 -6.61 -10.82 9.81
CA ARG A 76 -6.56 -9.98 11.01
C ARG A 76 -6.16 -8.55 10.68
N TRP A 77 -5.24 -8.35 9.75
CA TRP A 77 -4.84 -7.02 9.31
C TRP A 77 -6.00 -6.27 8.64
N GLU A 78 -6.75 -6.92 7.76
CA GLU A 78 -7.93 -6.35 7.08
C GLU A 78 -9.10 -6.02 8.04
N THR A 79 -9.07 -6.49 9.29
CA THR A 79 -10.15 -6.23 10.27
C THR A 79 -9.99 -4.97 11.11
N VAL A 80 -8.82 -4.30 11.08
CA VAL A 80 -8.51 -3.16 11.95
C VAL A 80 -8.44 -1.83 11.20
N LYS A 81 -9.16 -0.80 11.63
CA LYS A 81 -9.24 0.48 10.90
C LYS A 81 -7.92 1.23 10.77
N VAL A 82 -6.96 0.94 11.65
CA VAL A 82 -5.62 1.51 11.59
C VAL A 82 -4.93 1.23 10.26
N HIS A 83 -5.28 0.18 9.52
CA HIS A 83 -4.69 -0.07 8.19
C HIS A 83 -4.98 1.10 7.23
N SER A 84 -6.24 1.55 7.13
CA SER A 84 -6.64 2.67 6.26
C SER A 84 -6.04 4.01 6.73
N ALA A 85 -5.85 4.20 8.04
CA ALA A 85 -5.21 5.39 8.57
C ALA A 85 -3.71 5.45 8.21
N ILE A 86 -3.02 4.31 8.24
CA ILE A 86 -1.60 4.22 7.86
C ILE A 86 -1.45 4.43 6.35
N GLU A 87 -2.29 3.77 5.57
CA GLU A 87 -2.36 3.92 4.10
C GLU A 87 -2.55 5.37 3.68
N SER A 88 -3.56 6.04 4.24
CA SER A 88 -3.92 7.42 3.91
C SER A 88 -2.90 8.46 4.36
N THR A 89 -1.98 8.12 5.26
CA THR A 89 -1.02 9.09 5.85
C THR A 89 0.42 8.87 5.41
N HIS A 90 0.82 7.62 5.14
CA HIS A 90 2.19 7.31 4.77
C HIS A 90 2.32 5.96 4.03
N VAL A 91 2.09 5.97 2.72
CA VAL A 91 2.18 4.81 1.81
C VAL A 91 3.46 3.97 1.99
N PRO A 92 4.67 4.55 2.14
CA PRO A 92 5.88 3.74 2.35
C PRO A 92 5.84 2.90 3.64
N LEU A 93 5.22 3.42 4.70
CA LEU A 93 5.10 2.68 5.97
C LEU A 93 4.02 1.62 5.87
N TYR A 94 2.91 1.90 5.18
CA TYR A 94 1.89 0.91 4.84
C TYR A 94 2.48 -0.28 4.09
N ALA A 95 3.28 -0.02 3.03
CA ALA A 95 3.99 -1.06 2.30
C ALA A 95 4.93 -1.88 3.20
N SER A 96 5.65 -1.23 4.13
CA SER A 96 6.55 -1.92 5.06
C SER A 96 5.81 -2.81 6.08
N VAL A 97 4.59 -2.44 6.49
CA VAL A 97 3.73 -3.28 7.34
C VAL A 97 3.30 -4.53 6.56
N TRP A 98 2.83 -4.37 5.33
CA TRP A 98 2.48 -5.48 4.44
C TRP A 98 3.64 -6.45 4.20
N GLN A 99 4.83 -5.94 3.89
CA GLN A 99 6.04 -6.76 3.73
C GLN A 99 6.34 -7.57 5.00
N SER A 100 6.17 -6.97 6.19
CA SER A 100 6.39 -7.66 7.47
C SER A 100 5.33 -8.73 7.72
N LEU A 101 4.05 -8.47 7.43
CA LEU A 101 2.96 -9.46 7.53
C LEU A 101 3.23 -10.67 6.62
N PHE A 102 3.60 -10.43 5.36
CA PHE A 102 3.92 -11.50 4.41
C PHE A 102 5.21 -12.23 4.74
N SER A 103 6.20 -11.58 5.36
CA SER A 103 7.41 -12.25 5.84
C SER A 103 7.07 -13.32 6.88
N ILE A 104 6.14 -13.04 7.80
CA ILE A 104 5.66 -14.02 8.78
C ILE A 104 4.88 -15.14 8.08
N LYS A 105 3.92 -14.77 7.22
CA LYS A 105 3.09 -15.72 6.47
C LYS A 105 3.94 -16.70 5.64
N THR A 106 4.82 -16.16 4.80
CA THR A 106 5.73 -16.94 3.95
C THR A 106 6.68 -17.76 4.80
N GLY A 107 7.15 -17.24 5.93
CA GLY A 107 7.98 -18.01 6.87
C GLY A 107 7.27 -19.23 7.43
N ILE A 108 5.97 -19.13 7.75
CA ILE A 108 5.15 -20.27 8.15
C ILE A 108 4.93 -21.23 6.97
N ASP A 109 4.54 -20.72 5.80
CA ASP A 109 4.23 -21.52 4.61
C ASP A 109 5.45 -22.33 4.12
N GLN A 110 6.64 -21.73 4.20
CA GLN A 110 7.92 -22.33 3.83
C GLN A 110 8.58 -23.11 4.96
N GLN A 111 7.94 -23.20 6.13
CA GLN A 111 8.42 -23.96 7.29
C GLN A 111 9.79 -23.49 7.79
N LEU A 112 10.01 -22.17 7.77
CA LEU A 112 11.26 -21.57 8.27
C LEU A 112 11.40 -21.80 9.78
N PRO A 113 12.64 -21.81 10.31
CA PRO A 113 12.87 -21.90 11.75
C PRO A 113 12.07 -20.86 12.54
N ILE A 114 11.49 -21.26 13.67
CA ILE A 114 10.67 -20.36 14.51
C ILE A 114 11.42 -19.08 14.92
N SER A 115 12.75 -19.12 15.01
CA SER A 115 13.59 -17.94 15.27
C SER A 115 13.47 -16.87 14.17
N GLU A 116 13.35 -17.28 12.91
CA GLU A 116 13.20 -16.38 11.75
C GLU A 116 11.78 -15.80 11.70
N VAL A 117 10.76 -16.64 11.93
CA VAL A 117 9.36 -16.17 12.03
C VAL A 117 9.18 -15.19 13.19
N ASN A 118 9.83 -15.44 14.33
CA ASN A 118 9.86 -14.50 15.46
C ASN A 118 10.62 -13.22 15.16
N ALA A 119 11.63 -13.25 14.27
CA ALA A 119 12.30 -12.03 13.83
C ALA A 119 11.37 -11.18 12.96
N ALA A 120 10.68 -11.79 12.00
CA ALA A 120 9.66 -11.12 11.20
C ALA A 120 8.52 -10.53 12.06
N LEU A 121 8.08 -11.23 13.11
CA LEU A 121 7.09 -10.71 14.06
C LEU A 121 7.58 -9.44 14.79
N ARG A 122 8.85 -9.40 15.23
CA ARG A 122 9.41 -8.20 15.86
C ARG A 122 9.52 -7.04 14.88
N GLU A 123 9.89 -7.29 13.63
CA GLU A 123 9.91 -6.25 12.60
C GLU A 123 8.51 -5.68 12.35
N LEU A 124 7.49 -6.53 12.26
CA LEU A 124 6.10 -6.09 12.16
C LEU A 124 5.71 -5.17 13.32
N GLU A 125 6.02 -5.55 14.56
CA GLU A 125 5.73 -4.73 15.74
C GLU A 125 6.38 -3.34 15.64
N ILE A 126 7.65 -3.28 15.23
CA ILE A 126 8.37 -2.02 15.01
C ILE A 126 7.67 -1.18 13.95
N LYS A 127 7.30 -1.78 12.80
CA LYS A 127 6.63 -1.07 11.71
C LYS A 127 5.26 -0.54 12.12
N LEU A 128 4.45 -1.33 12.83
CA LEU A 128 3.15 -0.87 13.33
C LEU A 128 3.27 0.35 14.24
N TRP A 129 4.23 0.34 15.19
CA TRP A 129 4.46 1.49 16.07
C TRP A 129 5.03 2.71 15.34
N GLN A 130 5.91 2.50 14.35
CA GLN A 130 6.40 3.58 13.48
C GLN A 130 5.25 4.22 12.69
N SER A 131 4.38 3.38 12.11
CA SER A 131 3.18 3.81 11.39
C SER A 131 2.21 4.58 12.28
N LEU A 132 1.98 4.15 13.52
CA LEU A 132 1.18 4.94 14.48
C LEU A 132 1.82 6.29 14.80
N GLY A 133 3.16 6.36 14.85
CA GLY A 133 3.88 7.62 14.97
C GLY A 133 3.60 8.58 13.81
N ALA A 134 3.60 8.06 12.57
CA ALA A 134 3.24 8.82 11.39
C ALA A 134 1.78 9.28 11.41
N VAL A 135 0.84 8.42 11.81
CA VAL A 135 -0.57 8.78 11.97
C VAL A 135 -0.76 9.87 13.03
N LYS A 136 -0.04 9.80 14.15
CA LYS A 136 -0.06 10.86 15.19
C LYS A 136 0.46 12.20 14.68
N LEU A 137 1.48 12.18 13.81
CA LEU A 137 1.99 13.40 13.17
C LEU A 137 0.96 13.95 12.18
N ALA A 138 0.38 13.10 11.34
CA ALA A 138 -0.66 13.47 10.40
C ALA A 138 -1.90 14.04 11.11
N ALA A 139 -2.31 13.47 12.25
CA ALA A 139 -3.39 14.01 13.07
C ALA A 139 -3.13 15.43 13.56
N ARG A 140 -1.86 15.79 13.87
CA ARG A 140 -1.51 17.18 14.21
C ARG A 140 -1.62 18.10 13.00
N TYR A 141 -1.12 17.67 11.84
CA TYR A 141 -1.24 18.45 10.62
C TYR A 141 -2.71 18.63 10.19
N GLN A 142 -3.56 17.62 10.41
CA GLN A 142 -5.00 17.72 10.20
C GLN A 142 -5.65 18.77 11.13
N ASP A 143 -5.32 18.75 12.42
CA ASP A 143 -5.81 19.72 13.44
C ASP A 143 -5.31 21.15 13.15
N GLU A 144 -4.14 21.29 12.53
CA GLU A 144 -3.57 22.57 12.08
C GLU A 144 -4.12 23.02 10.71
N GLY A 145 -4.98 22.23 10.06
CA GLY A 145 -5.54 22.53 8.74
C GLY A 145 -4.51 22.43 7.60
N LEU A 146 -3.41 21.73 7.81
CA LEU A 146 -2.32 21.52 6.85
C LEU A 146 -2.55 20.30 5.94
N LEU A 147 -3.56 19.48 6.23
CA LEU A 147 -3.98 18.37 5.37
C LEU A 147 -5.32 18.71 4.71
N GLU A 148 -5.41 18.47 3.41
CA GLU A 148 -6.69 18.54 2.71
C GLU A 148 -7.63 17.44 3.23
N THR A 149 -8.91 17.76 3.37
CA THR A 149 -9.94 16.74 3.60
C THR A 149 -9.96 15.79 2.41
N VAL A 150 -9.95 14.49 2.69
CA VAL A 150 -10.01 13.46 1.65
C VAL A 150 -11.38 13.58 0.95
N GLN A 151 -11.42 14.23 -0.21
CA GLN A 151 -12.65 14.33 -1.02
C GLN A 151 -12.92 13.01 -1.74
N THR A 152 -14.10 12.43 -1.54
CA THR A 152 -14.60 11.35 -2.40
C THR A 152 -14.72 11.86 -3.84
N ARG A 153 -13.91 11.30 -4.75
CA ARG A 153 -13.94 11.69 -6.17
C ARG A 153 -15.13 11.07 -6.89
N SER A 154 -15.67 11.81 -7.86
CA SER A 154 -16.73 11.37 -8.76
C SER A 154 -16.29 10.21 -9.66
N ALA A 155 -17.19 9.26 -9.87
CA ALA A 155 -17.03 8.01 -10.63
C ALA A 155 -16.32 8.16 -11.99
N VAL A 156 -15.01 7.88 -12.02
CA VAL A 156 -14.38 7.30 -13.20
C VAL A 156 -14.78 5.82 -13.18
N THR A 157 -15.32 5.29 -14.29
CA THR A 157 -15.78 3.89 -14.31
C THR A 157 -14.60 2.94 -13.98
N PRO A 158 -14.77 1.89 -13.17
CA PRO A 158 -13.68 0.99 -12.78
C PRO A 158 -12.86 0.42 -13.96
N ARG A 159 -13.50 0.22 -15.13
CA ARG A 159 -12.79 -0.22 -16.35
C ARG A 159 -11.80 0.81 -16.91
N ALA A 160 -12.10 2.09 -16.77
CA ALA A 160 -11.19 3.16 -17.18
C ALA A 160 -9.98 3.24 -16.24
N ILE A 161 -10.20 3.10 -14.93
CA ILE A 161 -9.13 3.00 -13.94
C ILE A 161 -8.23 1.78 -14.20
N LEU A 162 -8.80 0.61 -14.48
CA LEU A 162 -8.03 -0.58 -14.87
C LEU A 162 -7.21 -0.39 -16.16
N THR A 163 -7.68 0.44 -17.09
CA THR A 163 -6.92 0.78 -18.29
C THR A 163 -5.76 1.72 -17.96
N GLU A 164 -5.94 2.67 -17.06
CA GLU A 164 -4.90 3.56 -16.55
C GLU A 164 -3.83 2.79 -15.77
N ILE A 165 -4.22 1.83 -14.93
CA ILE A 165 -3.29 0.94 -14.22
C ILE A 165 -2.35 0.23 -15.20
N ASN A 166 -2.88 -0.33 -16.29
CA ASN A 166 -2.06 -0.98 -17.31
C ASN A 166 -1.07 0.01 -17.99
N GLN A 167 -1.48 1.25 -18.24
CA GLN A 167 -0.60 2.28 -18.81
C GLN A 167 0.50 2.69 -17.83
N GLN A 168 0.21 2.76 -16.53
CA GLN A 168 1.24 3.03 -15.52
C GLN A 168 2.21 1.87 -15.37
N LEU A 169 1.75 0.61 -15.43
CA LEU A 169 2.64 -0.56 -15.46
C LEU A 169 3.59 -0.53 -16.68
N ASP A 170 3.12 -0.08 -17.85
CA ASP A 170 3.98 0.17 -19.01
C ASP A 170 5.02 1.27 -18.76
N ARG A 171 4.65 2.32 -18.02
CA ARG A 171 5.56 3.39 -17.61
C ARG A 171 6.61 2.91 -16.61
N VAL A 172 6.24 2.03 -15.68
CA VAL A 172 7.18 1.38 -14.75
C VAL A 172 8.22 0.57 -15.52
N LEU A 173 7.79 -0.26 -16.49
CA LEU A 173 8.70 -1.01 -17.36
C LEU A 173 9.64 -0.09 -18.16
N ALA A 174 9.13 1.02 -18.69
CA ALA A 174 9.96 2.01 -19.38
C ALA A 174 11.03 2.61 -18.45
N LYS A 175 10.69 2.90 -17.19
CA LYS A 175 11.65 3.40 -16.19
C LYS A 175 12.70 2.37 -15.81
N LEU A 176 12.34 1.09 -15.72
CA LEU A 176 13.30 0.01 -15.56
C LEU A 176 14.26 -0.08 -16.77
N ALA A 177 13.75 0.06 -17.99
CA ALA A 177 14.58 0.07 -19.20
C ALA A 177 15.54 1.27 -19.26
N GLU A 178 15.13 2.42 -18.70
CA GLU A 178 15.96 3.61 -18.50
C GLU A 178 16.97 3.49 -17.33
N ARG A 179 16.95 2.38 -16.59
CA ARG A 179 17.74 2.15 -15.35
C ARG A 179 17.41 3.13 -14.23
N LEU A 180 16.14 3.44 -14.05
CA LEU A 180 15.61 4.33 -13.01
C LEU A 180 14.68 3.56 -12.05
N PRO A 181 15.20 2.60 -11.25
CA PRO A 181 14.37 1.74 -10.40
C PRO A 181 13.62 2.50 -9.31
N ASP A 182 14.19 3.56 -8.75
CA ASP A 182 13.52 4.37 -7.71
C ASP A 182 12.25 5.06 -8.27
N GLN A 183 12.33 5.62 -9.48
CA GLN A 183 11.18 6.22 -10.16
C GLN A 183 10.17 5.15 -10.59
N ALA A 184 10.64 3.96 -10.97
CA ALA A 184 9.78 2.84 -11.30
C ALA A 184 8.98 2.39 -10.07
N LEU A 185 9.64 2.32 -8.91
CA LEU A 185 9.02 1.97 -7.64
C LEU A 185 8.01 3.02 -7.17
N GLU A 186 8.35 4.30 -7.29
CA GLU A 186 7.44 5.42 -6.98
C GLU A 186 6.16 5.33 -7.82
N ILE A 187 6.29 5.22 -9.15
CA ILE A 187 5.13 5.10 -10.06
C ILE A 187 4.28 3.87 -9.72
N LEU A 188 4.92 2.74 -9.41
CA LEU A 188 4.19 1.52 -9.04
C LEU A 188 3.38 1.71 -7.75
N GLN A 189 4.01 2.31 -6.72
CA GLN A 189 3.36 2.56 -5.42
C GLN A 189 2.20 3.56 -5.56
N GLU A 190 2.37 4.61 -6.36
CA GLU A 190 1.31 5.55 -6.69
C GLU A 190 0.17 4.87 -7.47
N THR A 191 0.50 3.98 -8.41
CA THR A 191 -0.51 3.23 -9.19
C THR A 191 -1.35 2.33 -8.30
N TYR A 192 -0.73 1.69 -7.31
CA TYR A 192 -1.47 0.93 -6.31
C TYR A 192 -2.41 1.87 -5.52
N ALA A 193 -1.83 2.88 -4.87
CA ALA A 193 -2.52 3.74 -3.90
C ALA A 193 -3.59 4.68 -4.50
N TYR A 194 -3.53 4.99 -5.80
CA TYR A 194 -4.49 5.92 -6.41
C TYR A 194 -5.41 5.26 -7.43
N SER A 195 -5.04 4.09 -7.95
CA SER A 195 -5.78 3.46 -9.05
C SER A 195 -6.25 2.06 -8.71
N PHE A 196 -5.35 1.16 -8.26
CA PHE A 196 -5.77 -0.21 -7.98
C PHE A 196 -6.76 -0.28 -6.82
N GLU A 197 -6.49 0.44 -5.74
CA GLU A 197 -7.36 0.47 -4.57
C GLU A 197 -8.78 0.95 -4.91
N ALA A 198 -8.90 1.98 -5.75
CA ALA A 198 -10.16 2.53 -6.20
C ALA A 198 -11.06 1.58 -7.03
N VAL A 199 -10.57 0.38 -7.37
CA VAL A 199 -11.32 -0.65 -8.09
C VAL A 199 -11.26 -2.01 -7.41
N GLU A 200 -10.57 -2.11 -6.27
CA GLU A 200 -10.28 -3.40 -5.63
C GLU A 200 -11.57 -4.09 -5.19
N ASP A 201 -12.48 -3.36 -4.57
CA ASP A 201 -13.76 -3.88 -4.09
C ASP A 201 -14.63 -4.41 -5.23
N GLU A 202 -14.73 -3.71 -6.37
CA GLU A 202 -15.45 -4.21 -7.53
C GLU A 202 -14.80 -5.48 -8.11
N ILE A 203 -13.48 -5.58 -8.09
CA ILE A 203 -12.78 -6.81 -8.49
C ILE A 203 -13.08 -7.92 -7.48
N LYS A 204 -12.99 -7.63 -6.18
CA LYS A 204 -13.21 -8.58 -5.08
C LYS A 204 -14.64 -9.12 -5.10
N GLU A 205 -15.64 -8.29 -5.40
CA GLU A 205 -17.03 -8.71 -5.56
C GLU A 205 -17.21 -9.72 -6.72
N LYS A 206 -16.45 -9.57 -7.81
CA LYS A 206 -16.54 -10.48 -8.97
C LYS A 206 -15.64 -11.70 -8.87
N ASN A 207 -14.44 -11.54 -8.33
CA ASN A 207 -13.43 -12.58 -8.19
C ASN A 207 -12.45 -12.24 -7.03
N PRO A 208 -12.74 -12.72 -5.81
CA PRO A 208 -11.90 -12.47 -4.64
C PRO A 208 -10.46 -12.97 -4.78
N SER A 209 -10.25 -14.09 -5.50
CA SER A 209 -8.91 -14.64 -5.71
C SER A 209 -8.08 -13.73 -6.60
N LEU A 210 -8.70 -13.18 -7.66
CA LEU A 210 -8.03 -12.26 -8.58
C LEU A 210 -7.66 -10.93 -7.91
N ALA A 211 -8.56 -10.35 -7.10
CA ALA A 211 -8.27 -9.15 -6.31
C ALA A 211 -7.03 -9.38 -5.41
N ARG A 212 -7.04 -10.47 -4.63
CA ARG A 212 -5.91 -10.82 -3.76
C ARG A 212 -4.61 -11.07 -4.52
N GLU A 213 -4.67 -11.75 -5.66
CA GLU A 213 -3.48 -11.99 -6.48
C GLU A 213 -2.89 -10.71 -7.07
N LEU A 214 -3.74 -9.75 -7.45
CA LEU A 214 -3.31 -8.45 -7.93
C LEU A 214 -2.72 -7.61 -6.80
N GLU A 215 -3.33 -7.62 -5.62
CA GLU A 215 -2.81 -6.95 -4.43
C GLU A 215 -1.40 -7.46 -4.07
N VAL A 216 -1.20 -8.79 -4.09
CA VAL A 216 0.12 -9.42 -3.90
C VAL A 216 1.12 -8.99 -4.98
N ASP A 217 0.67 -8.91 -6.24
CA ASP A 217 1.54 -8.44 -7.33
C ASP A 217 2.00 -6.99 -7.10
N PHE A 218 1.08 -6.08 -6.77
CA PHE A 218 1.38 -4.65 -6.56
C PHE A 218 2.20 -4.39 -5.29
N LYS A 219 1.91 -5.07 -4.19
CA LYS A 219 2.54 -4.80 -2.88
C LYS A 219 3.85 -5.52 -2.66
N ILE A 220 4.08 -6.63 -3.35
CA ILE A 220 5.22 -7.52 -3.06
C ILE A 220 6.03 -7.82 -4.31
N ARG A 221 5.44 -8.53 -5.27
CA ARG A 221 6.23 -9.14 -6.35
C ARG A 221 6.82 -8.08 -7.28
N LEU A 222 6.03 -7.06 -7.64
CA LEU A 222 6.50 -5.98 -8.49
C LEU A 222 7.52 -5.06 -7.78
N PRO A 223 7.32 -4.64 -6.51
CA PRO A 223 8.36 -3.92 -5.77
C PRO A 223 9.67 -4.71 -5.60
N GLU A 224 9.58 -6.01 -5.29
CA GLU A 224 10.75 -6.88 -5.15
C GLU A 224 11.53 -6.98 -6.46
N ILE A 225 10.85 -7.24 -7.59
CA ILE A 225 11.54 -7.38 -8.87
C ILE A 225 12.17 -6.06 -9.34
N ILE A 226 11.52 -4.92 -9.06
CA ILE A 226 12.06 -3.58 -9.34
C ILE A 226 13.34 -3.31 -8.54
N SER A 227 13.35 -3.75 -7.27
CA SER A 227 14.44 -3.50 -6.32
C SER A 227 15.59 -4.51 -6.45
N SER A 228 15.39 -5.57 -7.22
CA SER A 228 16.38 -6.63 -7.44
C SER A 228 17.30 -6.32 -8.64
N ASP A 229 18.50 -6.87 -8.62
CA ASP A 229 19.39 -6.94 -9.81
C ASP A 229 18.95 -8.05 -10.80
N GLU A 230 17.77 -8.66 -10.61
CA GLU A 230 17.30 -9.76 -11.45
C GLU A 230 17.03 -9.26 -12.89
N GLY A 231 17.40 -10.10 -13.86
CA GLY A 231 17.46 -9.70 -15.26
C GLY A 231 16.09 -9.22 -15.79
N SER A 232 16.12 -8.16 -16.60
CA SER A 232 14.96 -7.46 -17.18
C SER A 232 13.87 -8.36 -17.79
N ARG A 233 14.22 -9.58 -18.21
CA ARG A 233 13.28 -10.56 -18.75
C ARG A 233 12.32 -11.13 -17.68
N GLN A 234 12.78 -11.34 -16.45
CA GLN A 234 11.92 -11.85 -15.36
C GLN A 234 10.96 -10.77 -14.88
N ALA A 235 11.45 -9.52 -14.75
CA ALA A 235 10.61 -8.35 -14.55
C ALA A 235 9.52 -8.26 -15.63
N GLU A 236 9.89 -8.23 -16.91
CA GLU A 236 8.93 -8.14 -18.01
C GLU A 236 7.84 -9.22 -17.93
N MET A 237 8.20 -10.49 -17.68
CA MET A 237 7.21 -11.57 -17.55
C MET A 237 6.25 -11.38 -16.38
N LEU A 238 6.74 -10.90 -15.22
CA LEU A 238 5.88 -10.63 -14.08
C LEU A 238 4.93 -9.47 -14.37
N PHE A 239 5.43 -8.37 -14.95
CA PHE A 239 4.58 -7.24 -15.35
C PHE A 239 3.51 -7.67 -16.37
N GLN A 240 3.85 -8.46 -17.39
CA GLN A 240 2.86 -8.97 -18.35
C GLN A 240 1.82 -9.90 -17.70
N THR A 241 2.24 -10.66 -16.68
CA THR A 241 1.34 -11.52 -15.89
C THR A 241 0.35 -10.65 -15.11
N THR A 242 0.82 -9.63 -14.41
CA THR A 242 -0.03 -8.69 -13.67
C THR A 242 -0.96 -7.91 -14.60
N LYS A 243 -0.46 -7.43 -15.75
CA LYS A 243 -1.30 -6.77 -16.76
C LYS A 243 -2.40 -7.69 -17.30
N SER A 244 -2.11 -8.98 -17.46
CA SER A 244 -3.11 -9.97 -17.89
C SER A 244 -4.22 -10.17 -16.85
N LYS A 245 -3.88 -10.15 -15.56
CA LYS A 245 -4.84 -10.18 -14.45
C LYS A 245 -5.70 -8.90 -14.40
N ILE A 246 -5.10 -7.73 -14.65
CA ILE A 246 -5.84 -6.45 -14.78
C ILE A 246 -6.80 -6.50 -15.97
N ASP A 247 -6.39 -7.07 -17.11
CA ASP A 247 -7.27 -7.27 -18.26
C ASP A 247 -8.40 -8.26 -17.98
N GLU A 248 -8.16 -9.30 -17.17
CA GLU A 248 -9.19 -10.21 -16.68
C GLU A 248 -10.20 -9.48 -15.78
N ALA A 249 -9.72 -8.71 -14.79
CA ALA A 249 -10.55 -7.87 -13.93
C ALA A 249 -11.44 -6.93 -14.78
N ARG A 250 -10.87 -6.30 -15.81
CA ARG A 250 -11.59 -5.41 -16.73
C ARG A 250 -12.66 -6.11 -17.56
N ARG A 251 -12.50 -7.41 -17.85
CA ARG A 251 -13.51 -8.23 -18.53
C ARG A 251 -14.64 -8.66 -17.60
N LEU A 252 -14.33 -8.92 -16.33
CA LEU A 252 -15.30 -9.34 -15.31
C LEU A 252 -16.23 -8.17 -14.90
N ILE A 253 -15.69 -6.96 -14.84
CA ILE A 253 -16.48 -5.76 -14.59
C ILE A 253 -17.22 -5.38 -15.90
N LYS A 254 -18.49 -5.80 -16.01
CA LYS A 254 -19.35 -5.48 -17.17
C LYS A 254 -19.57 -3.97 -17.32
N HIS A 255 -19.93 -3.53 -18.53
CA HIS A 255 -20.43 -2.18 -18.78
C HIS A 255 -21.61 -1.87 -17.85
N ALA A 256 -21.40 -0.97 -16.89
CA ALA A 256 -22.51 -0.26 -16.27
C ALA A 256 -23.11 0.66 -17.35
N GLY A 257 -24.13 0.18 -18.09
CA GLY A 257 -24.88 1.04 -19.02
C GLY A 257 -25.46 0.45 -20.32
N GLU A 258 -25.32 -0.83 -20.64
CA GLU A 258 -26.02 -1.40 -21.82
C GLU A 258 -27.23 -2.26 -21.41
N PRO A 259 -28.43 -2.02 -21.97
CA PRO A 259 -29.58 -2.90 -21.76
C PRO A 259 -29.36 -4.24 -22.48
N GLN A 260 -29.98 -5.28 -21.92
CA GLN A 260 -29.94 -6.66 -22.42
C GLN A 260 -30.44 -6.80 -23.86
#